data_AF-A0A7T3F9X0-F1
#
_entry.id   AF-A0A7T3F9X0-F1
#
_cell.length_a   1.000
_cell.length_b   1.000
_cell.length_c   1.000
_cell.angle_alpha   90.00
_cell.angle_beta   90.00
_cell.angle_gamma   90.00
#
_symmetry.space_group_name_H-M   'P 1'
#
loop_
_entity.id
_entity.type
_entity.pdbx_description
1 polymer ?
#
loop_
_entity_poly.entity_id
_entity_poly.type
_entity_poly.pdbx_seq_one_letter_code
_entity_poly.pdbx_strand_id
1 'polypeptide(L)'
;MVGTADPRASASASASASSSASASSTGYEKATPEHPARNVPVPTLPEAAKEETFDGAKAFMQYWQDSVQYLVQTGDKQYMLPAIDPENPGYGDLFNPLQKPYKNNQWIVDGLPTYRVERNGEWERVEGKYILHVYQSRTDGELWGTSGKVDDIGGHDYNGQPQMLFLDFIDGHWVINRISDIEGIDYGD
;
A
#
# COMPACT_ATOMS: atom_id res chain seq x y z
N MET A 1 -59.90 -21.54 -9.03
CA MET A 1 -59.98 -20.17 -8.49
C MET A 1 -58.57 -19.72 -8.16
N VAL A 2 -58.25 -18.52 -8.62
CA VAL A 2 -57.00 -17.79 -8.47
C VAL A 2 -56.73 -17.41 -7.01
N GLY A 3 -55.46 -17.28 -6.63
CA GLY A 3 -55.02 -16.66 -5.39
C GLY A 3 -53.51 -16.44 -5.35
N THR A 4 -53.04 -15.45 -6.12
CA THR A 4 -51.68 -14.94 -6.23
C THR A 4 -51.13 -14.35 -4.92
N ALA A 5 -49.84 -14.55 -4.63
CA ALA A 5 -48.99 -13.57 -3.93
C ALA A 5 -47.49 -13.89 -4.10
N ASP A 6 -46.81 -13.08 -4.92
CA ASP A 6 -45.40 -12.69 -4.79
C ASP A 6 -45.43 -11.22 -4.32
N PRO A 7 -44.51 -10.73 -3.46
CA PRO A 7 -43.18 -10.39 -3.97
C PRO A 7 -41.99 -10.46 -2.97
N ARG A 8 -40.81 -10.72 -3.52
CA ARG A 8 -39.52 -10.02 -3.30
C ARG A 8 -39.01 -9.87 -1.85
N ALA A 9 -37.96 -10.64 -1.52
CA ALA A 9 -36.93 -10.20 -0.58
C ALA A 9 -35.54 -10.57 -1.11
N SER A 10 -34.76 -9.54 -1.44
CA SER A 10 -33.33 -9.59 -1.69
C SER A 10 -32.58 -10.24 -0.52
N ALA A 11 -31.55 -11.02 -0.83
CA ALA A 11 -30.38 -11.10 0.04
C ALA A 11 -29.14 -10.97 -0.84
N SER A 12 -28.60 -9.76 -0.77
CA SER A 12 -27.40 -9.27 -1.42
C SER A 12 -26.15 -10.03 -0.95
N ALA A 13 -25.20 -10.16 -1.88
CA ALA A 13 -23.75 -10.25 -1.68
C ALA A 13 -23.24 -10.97 -0.41
N SER A 14 -22.83 -12.23 -0.56
CA SER A 14 -21.81 -12.82 0.30
C SER A 14 -20.49 -12.83 -0.46
N ALA A 15 -19.64 -11.85 -0.20
CA ALA A 15 -18.20 -11.96 -0.44
C ALA A 15 -17.51 -10.93 0.46
N SER A 16 -16.82 -11.46 1.46
CA SER A 16 -16.02 -10.80 2.47
C SER A 16 -15.22 -9.60 1.94
N ALA A 17 -15.60 -8.40 2.35
CA ALA A 17 -14.61 -7.35 2.55
C ALA A 17 -13.83 -7.74 3.81
N SER A 18 -12.69 -8.40 3.61
CA SER A 18 -11.68 -8.57 4.64
C SER A 18 -11.21 -7.17 5.03
N SER A 19 -11.88 -6.59 6.01
CA SER A 19 -11.38 -5.45 6.75
C SER A 19 -10.15 -5.95 7.50
N SER A 20 -8.97 -5.75 6.91
CA SER A 20 -7.71 -5.77 7.65
C SER A 20 -7.74 -4.55 8.56
N ALA A 21 -8.49 -4.66 9.65
CA ALA A 21 -8.48 -3.70 10.74
C ALA A 21 -7.35 -4.12 11.68
N SER A 22 -6.11 -3.82 11.30
CA SER A 22 -4.99 -3.84 12.24
C SER A 22 -4.39 -2.44 12.31
N ALA A 23 -5.06 -1.61 13.10
CA ALA A 23 -4.71 -0.24 13.41
C ALA A 23 -5.57 0.19 14.60
N SER A 24 -5.06 0.08 15.82
CA SER A 24 -5.73 0.66 16.99
C SER A 24 -5.54 2.18 16.98
N SER A 25 -6.21 2.88 16.06
CA SER A 25 -6.30 4.33 16.04
C SER A 25 -7.69 4.76 16.49
N THR A 26 -7.85 5.12 17.75
CA THR A 26 -9.05 5.82 18.21
C THR A 26 -9.08 7.20 17.54
N GLY A 27 -9.91 7.37 16.50
CA GLY A 27 -10.15 8.65 15.85
C GLY A 27 -9.24 8.98 14.65
N TYR A 28 -8.87 7.98 13.84
CA TYR A 28 -8.28 8.25 12.52
C TYR A 28 -9.23 9.07 11.65
N GLU A 29 -8.73 10.18 11.11
CA GLU A 29 -9.42 11.04 10.15
C GLU A 29 -8.60 11.08 8.86
N LYS A 30 -9.20 10.64 7.74
CA LYS A 30 -8.54 10.74 6.43
C LYS A 30 -8.34 12.21 6.05
N ALA A 31 -7.37 12.45 5.18
CA ALA A 31 -7.19 13.78 4.58
C ALA A 31 -8.44 14.21 3.78
N THR A 32 -8.75 15.49 3.86
CA THR A 32 -9.81 16.14 3.07
C THR A 32 -9.28 17.45 2.49
N PRO A 33 -10.00 18.10 1.57
CA PRO A 33 -9.65 19.45 1.09
C PRO A 33 -9.43 20.48 2.20
N GLU A 34 -10.03 20.29 3.37
CA GLU A 34 -9.98 21.23 4.49
C GLU A 34 -8.81 20.96 5.45
N HIS A 35 -8.31 19.72 5.54
CA HIS A 35 -7.23 19.38 6.46
C HIS A 35 -6.44 18.11 6.05
N PRO A 36 -5.16 18.02 6.46
CA PRO A 36 -4.38 16.78 6.34
C PRO A 36 -4.99 15.65 7.17
N ALA A 37 -4.57 14.42 6.89
CA ALA A 37 -4.94 13.26 7.69
C ALA A 37 -4.49 13.44 9.15
N ARG A 38 -5.27 12.91 10.10
CA ARG A 38 -4.98 12.99 11.54
C ARG A 38 -5.11 11.62 12.18
N ASN A 39 -4.29 11.39 13.20
CA ASN A 39 -4.24 10.12 13.92
C ASN A 39 -4.04 8.92 12.98
N VAL A 40 -3.18 9.09 11.97
CA VAL A 40 -2.86 8.03 11.00
C VAL A 40 -2.29 6.82 11.75
N PRO A 41 -2.82 5.61 11.52
CA PRO A 41 -2.35 4.41 12.19
C PRO A 41 -0.86 4.16 12.02
N VAL A 42 -0.18 3.85 13.12
CA VAL A 42 1.23 3.47 13.06
C VAL A 42 1.36 2.05 12.48
N PRO A 43 2.15 1.85 11.42
CA PRO A 43 2.42 0.52 10.87
C PRO A 43 3.02 -0.41 11.92
N THR A 44 2.53 -1.65 11.99
CA THR A 44 3.02 -2.65 12.93
C THR A 44 3.42 -3.90 12.18
N LEU A 45 4.64 -4.39 12.42
CA LEU A 45 5.13 -5.61 11.78
C LEU A 45 4.41 -6.83 12.36
N PRO A 46 3.69 -7.64 11.55
CA PRO A 46 3.04 -8.84 12.04
C PRO A 46 4.05 -9.90 12.52
N GLU A 47 3.72 -10.70 13.55
CA GLU A 47 4.62 -11.75 14.06
C GLU A 47 5.02 -12.76 12.98
N ALA A 48 4.10 -13.13 12.09
CA ALA A 48 4.39 -14.05 10.98
C ALA A 48 5.49 -13.52 10.04
N ALA A 49 5.66 -12.19 9.95
CA ALA A 49 6.71 -11.57 9.15
C ALA A 49 8.12 -11.77 9.71
N LYS A 50 8.26 -12.40 10.87
CA LYS A 50 9.58 -12.74 11.46
C LYS A 50 10.09 -14.12 11.03
N GLU A 51 9.36 -14.81 10.17
CA GLU A 51 9.74 -16.12 9.65
C GLU A 51 10.18 -16.02 8.20
N GLU A 52 11.23 -16.77 7.84
CA GLU A 52 11.74 -16.89 6.46
C GLU A 52 10.83 -17.83 5.65
N THR A 53 9.56 -17.46 5.50
CA THR A 53 8.55 -18.23 4.76
C THR A 53 7.79 -17.33 3.82
N PHE A 54 7.11 -17.93 2.82
CA PHE A 54 6.26 -17.18 1.91
C PHE A 54 5.10 -16.48 2.64
N ASP A 55 4.53 -17.11 3.66
CA ASP A 55 3.55 -16.47 4.56
C ASP A 55 4.16 -15.32 5.35
N GLY A 56 5.42 -15.42 5.76
CA GLY A 56 6.16 -14.32 6.35
C GLY A 56 6.35 -13.13 5.40
N ALA A 57 6.74 -13.39 4.15
CA ALA A 57 6.87 -12.33 3.14
C ALA A 57 5.50 -11.67 2.82
N LYS A 58 4.42 -12.45 2.74
CA LYS A 58 3.05 -11.91 2.63
C LYS A 58 2.66 -11.05 3.81
N ALA A 59 3.00 -11.47 5.03
CA ALA A 59 2.75 -10.70 6.24
C ALA A 59 3.58 -9.41 6.27
N PHE A 60 4.83 -9.46 5.83
CA PHE A 60 5.69 -8.29 5.65
C PHE A 60 5.09 -7.29 4.64
N MET A 61 4.45 -7.77 3.56
CA MET A 61 3.80 -6.89 2.59
C MET A 61 2.69 -6.03 3.18
N GLN A 62 2.00 -6.51 4.22
CA GLN A 62 1.04 -5.68 4.94
C GLN A 62 1.74 -4.50 5.64
N TYR A 63 2.85 -4.77 6.34
CA TYR A 63 3.67 -3.73 6.97
C TYR A 63 4.23 -2.72 5.95
N TRP A 64 4.72 -3.21 4.80
CA TRP A 64 5.21 -2.35 3.73
C TRP A 64 4.11 -1.42 3.21
N GLN A 65 2.95 -1.97 2.86
CA GLN A 65 1.81 -1.19 2.38
C GLN A 65 1.42 -0.11 3.40
N ASP A 66 1.29 -0.49 4.68
CA ASP A 66 0.89 0.44 5.73
C ASP A 66 1.95 1.53 5.94
N SER A 67 3.23 1.19 5.81
CA SER A 67 4.34 2.15 5.89
C SER A 67 4.36 3.15 4.73
N VAL A 68 4.11 2.69 3.50
CA VAL A 68 4.01 3.58 2.34
C VAL A 68 2.76 4.47 2.45
N GLN A 69 1.63 3.92 2.87
CA GLN A 69 0.41 4.71 3.11
C GLN A 69 0.60 5.74 4.23
N TYR A 70 1.30 5.38 5.31
CA TYR A 70 1.65 6.31 6.38
C TYR A 70 2.50 7.47 5.85
N LEU A 71 3.53 7.16 5.07
CA LEU A 71 4.36 8.17 4.42
C LEU A 71 3.55 9.08 3.49
N VAL A 72 2.68 8.52 2.66
CA VAL A 72 1.84 9.33 1.75
C VAL A 72 0.93 10.29 2.53
N GLN A 73 0.42 9.89 3.69
CA GLN A 73 -0.52 10.67 4.50
C GLN A 73 0.13 11.68 5.46
N THR A 74 1.38 11.44 5.85
CA THR A 74 2.04 12.24 6.90
C THR A 74 3.32 12.93 6.43
N GLY A 75 3.88 12.49 5.30
CA GLY A 75 5.21 12.89 4.85
C GLY A 75 6.34 12.26 5.65
N ASP A 76 6.06 11.30 6.52
CA ASP A 76 7.04 10.68 7.40
C ASP A 76 7.35 9.24 6.96
N LYS A 77 8.62 9.00 6.60
CA LYS A 77 9.10 7.70 6.12
C LYS A 77 9.70 6.81 7.21
N GLN A 78 9.63 7.20 8.49
CA GLN A 78 10.33 6.50 9.57
C GLN A 78 10.00 5.00 9.67
N TYR A 79 8.76 4.60 9.36
CA TYR A 79 8.33 3.20 9.38
C TYR A 79 8.69 2.44 8.09
N MET A 80 8.82 3.16 6.98
CA MET A 80 9.24 2.57 5.71
C MET A 80 10.74 2.24 5.70
N LEU A 81 11.58 3.08 6.32
CA LEU A 81 13.03 2.93 6.27
C LEU A 81 13.56 1.57 6.82
N PRO A 82 13.06 1.03 7.95
CA PRO A 82 13.48 -0.29 8.43
C PRO A 82 13.14 -1.45 7.49
N ALA A 83 12.19 -1.26 6.56
CA ALA A 83 11.85 -2.24 5.53
C ALA A 83 12.75 -2.15 4.29
N ILE A 84 13.67 -1.20 4.22
CA ILE A 84 14.63 -1.07 3.12
C ILE A 84 15.91 -1.83 3.46
N ASP A 85 16.44 -2.53 2.47
CA ASP A 85 17.69 -3.27 2.58
C ASP A 85 18.84 -2.33 3.03
N PRO A 86 19.50 -2.62 4.17
CA PRO A 86 20.62 -1.81 4.65
C PRO A 86 21.83 -1.79 3.71
N GLU A 87 21.95 -2.75 2.80
CA GLU A 87 22.97 -2.75 1.73
C GLU A 87 22.60 -1.82 0.56
N ASN A 88 21.34 -1.37 0.48
CA ASN A 88 20.85 -0.43 -0.52
C ASN A 88 20.05 0.75 0.09
N PRO A 89 20.65 1.55 0.99
CA PRO A 89 19.93 2.61 1.69
C PRO A 89 19.42 3.72 0.76
N GLY A 90 20.07 3.91 -0.39
CA GLY A 90 19.66 4.89 -1.40
C GLY A 90 18.30 4.60 -2.03
N TYR A 91 17.82 3.36 -1.96
CA TYR A 91 16.47 3.03 -2.43
C TYR A 91 15.38 3.77 -1.62
N GLY A 92 15.61 3.95 -0.31
CA GLY A 92 14.73 4.74 0.55
C GLY A 92 14.68 6.23 0.20
N ASP A 93 15.61 6.74 -0.61
CA ASP A 93 15.61 8.13 -1.07
C ASP A 93 14.70 8.38 -2.26
N LEU A 94 14.32 7.33 -3.01
CA LEU A 94 13.33 7.42 -4.09
C LEU A 94 11.97 7.91 -3.56
N PHE A 95 11.70 7.72 -2.27
CA PHE A 95 10.48 8.15 -1.60
C PHE A 95 10.57 9.56 -0.98
N ASN A 96 11.74 10.22 -1.01
CA ASN A 96 11.91 11.59 -0.52
C ASN A 96 10.95 12.63 -1.16
N PRO A 97 10.57 12.52 -2.45
CA PRO A 97 9.59 13.41 -3.05
C PRO A 97 8.24 13.44 -2.31
N LEU A 98 7.82 12.34 -1.67
CA LEU A 98 6.55 12.26 -0.92
C LEU A 98 6.54 13.11 0.35
N GLN A 99 7.71 13.54 0.85
CA GLN A 99 7.81 14.44 2.00
C GLN A 99 7.65 15.92 1.61
N LYS A 100 7.86 16.26 0.33
CA LYS A 100 7.89 17.65 -0.14
C LYS A 100 6.58 18.40 0.11
N PRO A 101 5.38 17.81 -0.15
CA PRO A 101 4.10 18.45 0.19
C PRO A 101 4.06 18.97 1.63
N TYR A 102 4.41 18.11 2.58
CA TYR A 102 4.31 18.40 4.01
C TYR A 102 5.29 19.48 4.47
N LYS A 103 6.46 19.60 3.82
CA LYS A 103 7.40 20.71 4.03
C LYS A 103 6.86 22.07 3.55
N ASN A 104 5.89 22.04 2.63
CA ASN A 104 5.25 23.22 2.05
C ASN A 104 3.86 23.52 2.65
N ASN A 105 3.51 22.91 3.78
CA ASN A 105 2.14 22.97 4.36
C ASN A 105 1.05 22.47 3.39
N GLN A 106 1.38 21.45 2.60
CA GLN A 106 0.47 20.76 1.68
C GLN A 106 0.27 19.30 2.13
N TRP A 107 -0.78 18.66 1.65
CA TRP A 107 -1.13 17.27 1.95
C TRP A 107 -1.83 16.60 0.77
N ILE A 108 -1.86 15.27 0.80
CA ILE A 108 -2.45 14.45 -0.25
C ILE A 108 -3.84 13.99 0.21
N VAL A 109 -4.85 14.19 -0.63
CA VAL A 109 -6.21 13.69 -0.46
C VAL A 109 -6.42 12.49 -1.38
N ASP A 110 -6.91 11.38 -0.82
CA ASP A 110 -7.08 10.10 -1.51
C ASP A 110 -5.78 9.60 -2.19
N GLY A 111 -5.87 8.78 -3.24
CA GLY A 111 -4.71 8.28 -3.98
C GLY A 111 -3.70 7.46 -3.18
N LEU A 112 -4.17 6.72 -2.17
CA LEU A 112 -3.33 5.80 -1.39
C LEU A 112 -3.02 4.54 -2.21
N PRO A 113 -1.75 4.10 -2.25
CA PRO A 113 -1.39 2.85 -2.91
C PRO A 113 -1.83 1.65 -2.05
N THR A 114 -2.31 0.62 -2.73
CA THR A 114 -2.57 -0.70 -2.15
C THR A 114 -1.81 -1.75 -2.95
N TYR A 115 -1.43 -2.85 -2.29
CA TYR A 115 -0.67 -3.94 -2.86
C TYR A 115 -1.39 -5.25 -2.58
N ARG A 116 -1.60 -6.05 -3.63
CA ARG A 116 -2.12 -7.41 -3.52
C ARG A 116 -1.04 -8.40 -3.89
N VAL A 117 -0.68 -9.29 -2.99
CA VAL A 117 0.23 -10.40 -3.30
C VAL A 117 -0.50 -11.43 -4.17
N GLU A 118 0.18 -11.98 -5.17
CA GLU A 118 -0.38 -13.05 -6.00
C GLU A 118 -0.74 -14.27 -5.14
N ARG A 119 -2.03 -14.62 -5.12
CA ARG A 119 -2.60 -15.55 -4.12
C ARG A 119 -2.07 -16.98 -4.24
N ASN A 120 -1.78 -17.39 -5.48
CA ASN A 120 -1.26 -18.71 -5.82
C ASN A 120 0.21 -18.66 -6.23
N GLY A 121 0.88 -17.53 -6.02
CA GLY A 121 2.28 -17.37 -6.40
C GLY A 121 3.18 -18.25 -5.53
N GLU A 122 4.21 -18.83 -6.14
CA GLU A 122 5.43 -19.19 -5.43
C GLU A 122 6.39 -18.01 -5.54
N TRP A 123 7.16 -17.76 -4.49
CA TRP A 123 8.33 -16.89 -4.62
C TRP A 123 9.46 -17.63 -5.33
N GLU A 124 10.18 -16.92 -6.18
CA GLU A 124 11.36 -17.46 -6.84
C GLU A 124 12.61 -16.94 -6.14
N ARG A 125 13.73 -17.63 -6.31
CA ARG A 125 15.03 -17.14 -5.84
C ARG A 125 15.95 -16.89 -7.02
N VAL A 126 16.23 -15.63 -7.30
CA VAL A 126 17.08 -15.19 -8.41
C VAL A 126 18.21 -14.36 -7.81
N GLU A 127 19.46 -14.73 -8.15
CA GLU A 127 20.66 -14.06 -7.64
C GLU A 127 20.71 -13.94 -6.10
N GLY A 128 20.14 -14.92 -5.40
CA GLY A 128 20.10 -14.97 -3.94
C GLY A 128 18.94 -14.20 -3.29
N LYS A 129 18.21 -13.38 -4.05
CA LYS A 129 17.04 -12.60 -3.61
C LYS A 129 15.75 -13.37 -3.79
N TYR A 130 14.79 -13.17 -2.90
CA TYR A 130 13.42 -13.64 -3.05
C TYR A 130 12.64 -12.69 -3.96
N ILE A 131 11.95 -13.20 -4.97
CA ILE A 131 11.07 -12.41 -5.84
C ILE A 131 9.62 -12.63 -5.42
N LEU A 132 8.96 -11.54 -5.02
CA LEU A 132 7.53 -11.53 -4.70
C LEU A 132 6.76 -10.73 -5.77
N HIS A 133 5.80 -11.39 -6.41
CA HIS A 133 4.89 -10.75 -7.36
C HIS A 133 3.73 -10.10 -6.62
N VAL A 134 3.58 -8.79 -6.84
CA VAL A 134 2.49 -8.00 -6.25
C VAL A 134 1.78 -7.21 -7.34
N TYR A 135 0.52 -6.87 -7.10
CA TYR A 135 -0.26 -6.00 -7.95
C TYR A 135 -0.50 -4.71 -7.19
N GLN A 136 0.10 -3.62 -7.64
CA GLN A 136 -0.17 -2.31 -7.10
C GLN A 136 -1.51 -1.81 -7.65
N SER A 137 -2.30 -1.16 -6.80
CA SER A 137 -3.50 -0.40 -7.16
C SER A 137 -3.41 0.99 -6.53
N ARG A 138 -3.75 2.03 -7.28
CA ARG A 138 -3.85 3.39 -6.76
C ARG A 138 -5.05 4.07 -7.42
N THR A 139 -5.82 4.83 -6.66
CA THR A 139 -6.81 5.74 -7.26
C THR A 139 -6.14 7.05 -7.59
N ASP A 140 -6.84 7.90 -8.35
CA ASP A 140 -6.46 9.31 -8.38
C ASP A 140 -6.55 9.91 -6.98
N GLY A 141 -5.73 10.93 -6.77
CA GLY A 141 -5.72 11.76 -5.58
C GLY A 141 -5.48 13.21 -5.95
N GLU A 142 -5.39 14.05 -4.95
CA GLU A 142 -5.21 15.50 -5.14
C GLU A 142 -4.18 16.03 -4.16
N LEU A 143 -3.40 17.00 -4.61
CA LEU A 143 -2.51 17.78 -3.76
C LEU A 143 -3.26 19.02 -3.29
N TRP A 144 -3.36 19.20 -1.97
CA TRP A 144 -4.03 20.32 -1.34
C TRP A 144 -3.08 21.13 -0.48
N GLY A 145 -3.33 22.42 -0.36
CA GLY A 145 -2.68 23.28 0.63
C GLY A 145 -3.70 24.23 1.25
N THR A 146 -3.25 25.09 2.17
CA THR A 146 -4.14 26.05 2.85
C THR A 146 -4.84 27.04 1.93
N SER A 147 -4.34 27.22 0.70
CA SER A 147 -4.91 28.09 -0.33
C SER A 147 -5.89 27.38 -1.27
N GLY A 148 -6.14 26.09 -1.06
CA GLY A 148 -6.98 25.26 -1.91
C GLY A 148 -6.19 24.18 -2.66
N LYS A 149 -6.81 23.63 -3.70
CA LYS A 149 -6.23 22.59 -4.56
C LYS A 149 -4.99 23.14 -5.27
N VAL A 150 -3.92 22.37 -5.24
CA VAL A 150 -2.62 22.69 -5.84
C VAL A 150 -2.44 21.94 -7.15
N ASP A 151 -2.75 20.63 -7.15
CA ASP A 151 -2.53 19.77 -8.30
C ASP A 151 -3.40 18.51 -8.25
N ASP A 152 -3.55 17.85 -9.39
CA ASP A 152 -4.10 16.51 -9.53
C ASP A 152 -2.97 15.48 -9.45
N ILE A 153 -3.19 14.38 -8.74
CA ILE A 153 -2.23 13.28 -8.62
C ILE A 153 -2.83 12.06 -9.34
N GLY A 154 -2.28 11.76 -10.51
CA GLY A 154 -2.64 10.56 -11.26
C GLY A 154 -2.33 9.28 -10.48
N GLY A 155 -3.28 8.35 -10.48
CA GLY A 155 -3.11 7.03 -9.90
C GLY A 155 -3.89 5.94 -10.63
N HIS A 156 -4.94 6.28 -11.39
CA HIS A 156 -5.79 5.31 -12.09
C HIS A 156 -5.03 4.36 -13.03
N ASP A 157 -3.91 4.81 -13.61
CA ASP A 157 -3.05 3.96 -14.44
C ASP A 157 -2.52 2.78 -13.64
N TYR A 158 -2.25 2.97 -12.34
CA TYR A 158 -1.73 1.95 -11.46
C TYR A 158 -2.78 0.90 -11.06
N ASN A 159 -3.89 0.71 -11.76
CA ASN A 159 -4.94 -0.22 -11.34
C ASN A 159 -4.59 -1.70 -11.59
N GLY A 160 -4.03 -2.35 -10.57
CA GLY A 160 -3.72 -3.77 -10.62
C GLY A 160 -2.44 -4.05 -11.43
N GLN A 161 -1.47 -3.14 -11.33
CA GLN A 161 -0.23 -3.23 -12.08
C GLN A 161 0.76 -4.19 -11.43
N PRO A 162 1.20 -5.23 -12.15
CA PRO A 162 2.12 -6.20 -11.62
C PRO A 162 3.53 -5.61 -11.42
N GLN A 163 4.10 -5.87 -10.25
CA GLN A 163 5.44 -5.49 -9.86
C GLN A 163 6.16 -6.70 -9.27
N MET A 164 7.49 -6.69 -9.40
CA MET A 164 8.39 -7.64 -8.77
C MET A 164 9.12 -6.96 -7.63
N LEU A 165 8.98 -7.52 -6.43
CA LEU A 165 9.71 -7.09 -5.24
C LEU A 165 10.88 -8.03 -5.03
N PHE A 166 12.08 -7.47 -5.01
CA PHE A 166 13.31 -8.18 -4.67
C PHE A 166 13.53 -8.03 -3.16
N LEU A 167 13.39 -9.13 -2.45
CA LEU A 167 13.42 -9.20 -1.00
C LEU A 167 14.63 -9.99 -0.50
N ASP A 168 15.08 -9.66 0.70
CA ASP A 168 15.96 -10.49 1.52
C ASP A 168 15.35 -10.74 2.89
N PHE A 169 15.89 -11.75 3.56
CA PHE A 169 15.61 -12.03 4.96
C PHE A 169 16.89 -11.94 5.76
N ILE A 170 16.98 -10.93 6.64
CA ILE A 170 18.17 -10.59 7.42
C ILE A 170 17.79 -10.52 8.89
N ASP A 171 18.45 -11.31 9.74
CA ASP A 171 18.28 -11.28 11.20
C ASP A 171 16.82 -11.28 11.67
N GLY A 172 15.97 -12.12 11.05
CA GLY A 172 14.56 -12.23 11.41
C GLY A 172 13.64 -11.17 10.79
N HIS A 173 14.14 -10.38 9.82
CA HIS A 173 13.39 -9.30 9.19
C HIS A 173 13.44 -9.40 7.66
N TRP A 174 12.27 -9.27 7.04
CA TRP A 174 12.17 -9.03 5.61
C TRP A 174 12.60 -7.60 5.26
N VAL A 175 13.36 -7.44 4.19
CA VAL A 175 13.75 -6.14 3.64
C VAL A 175 13.57 -6.10 2.13
N ILE A 176 13.30 -4.92 1.59
CA ILE A 176 13.16 -4.65 0.16
C ILE A 176 14.47 -4.08 -0.35
N ASN A 177 15.07 -4.79 -1.30
CA ASN A 177 16.23 -4.30 -2.03
C ASN A 177 15.82 -3.35 -3.16
N ARG A 178 14.80 -3.75 -3.95
CA ARG A 178 14.20 -2.93 -5.02
C ARG A 178 12.82 -3.44 -5.42
N ILE A 179 12.05 -2.55 -6.03
CA ILE A 179 10.81 -2.85 -6.76
C ILE A 179 11.09 -2.57 -8.23
N SER A 180 10.70 -3.48 -9.11
CA SER A 180 10.71 -3.24 -10.56
C SER A 180 9.35 -3.52 -11.15
N ASP A 181 8.96 -2.72 -12.13
CA ASP A 181 7.86 -3.06 -13.02
C ASP A 181 8.26 -4.27 -13.87
N ILE A 182 7.27 -5.04 -14.34
CA ILE A 182 7.56 -6.12 -15.28
C ILE A 182 7.79 -5.47 -16.66
N GLU A 183 9.03 -5.52 -17.15
CA GLU A 183 9.42 -4.95 -18.45
C GLU A 183 8.63 -5.60 -19.60
N GLY A 184 8.25 -4.79 -20.59
CA GLY A 184 7.60 -5.26 -21.81
C GLY A 184 6.08 -5.50 -21.72
N ILE A 185 5.46 -5.12 -20.60
CA ILE A 185 4.00 -5.04 -20.50
C ILE A 185 3.58 -3.59 -20.78
N ASP A 186 2.74 -3.41 -21.79
CA ASP A 186 2.05 -2.15 -22.03
C ASP A 186 0.96 -1.99 -20.97
N TYR A 187 1.20 -1.02 -20.10
CA TYR A 187 0.40 -0.75 -18.92
C TYR A 187 -0.73 0.25 -19.16
N GLY A 188 -0.89 0.69 -20.42
CA GLY A 188 -1.84 1.70 -20.85
C GLY A 188 -1.31 3.12 -20.61
N ASP A 189 -1.24 3.90 -21.68
CA ASP A 189 -1.15 5.37 -21.67
C ASP A 189 -2.49 6.02 -21.29
#